data_AF-A0A0R1GTV8-F1
#
_entry.id   AF-A0A0R1GTV8-F1
#
_cell.length_a   1.000
_cell.length_b   1.000
_cell.length_c   1.000
_cell.angle_alpha   90.00
_cell.angle_beta   90.00
_cell.angle_gamma   90.00
#
_symmetry.space_group_name_H-M   'P 1'
#
loop_
_entity.id
_entity.type
_entity.pdbx_description
1 polymer ?
#
loop_
_entity_poly.entity_id
_entity_poly.type
_entity_poly.pdbx_seq_one_letter_code
_entity_poly.pdbx_strand_id
1 'polypeptide(L)'
;MQNTPLPPRRRTFTPRRHHLRRWLLALCSLLVIGGGIYGWWAWHAAQATFSQTYRADGLKPTNTALTSGKPFAILLLGTDTGALGRHDVGRTDTMIVATINPQKQTAKLTSIPRDTLVNIYGSQQDEEKINAAYPLYGAKTTVKTVEHLVNIPIHYYVLLNMGGLKKMINAVGGVTVDPLLTFHYEQANVVKGHKIHLNGASALAYSRMRDQDPLGDYGRQARQRQIIKALVLKEASISSLTRYQSVLNSLSSNLQTNLTFNDLMWLRAKDGHTSRHIKSQTLQGENATLNGIDYQIAPQSEVAKVSTDLRQALGLPTASDFQTDALDPVGF
;
A
#
# COMPACT_ATOMS: atom_id res chain seq x y z
N MET A 1 72.30 16.14 70.06
CA MET A 1 71.16 15.39 69.50
C MET A 1 70.01 16.36 69.26
N GLN A 2 69.73 16.73 68.02
CA GLN A 2 68.50 17.43 67.64
C GLN A 2 67.95 16.75 66.39
N ASN A 3 67.01 15.83 66.61
CA ASN A 3 66.26 15.16 65.55
C ASN A 3 65.17 16.12 65.06
N THR A 4 65.42 16.79 63.94
CA THR A 4 64.35 17.50 63.21
C THR A 4 63.53 16.47 62.43
N PRO A 5 62.20 16.38 62.64
CA PRO A 5 61.37 15.45 61.89
C PRO A 5 61.23 15.92 60.44
N LEU A 6 61.43 14.99 59.49
CA LEU A 6 61.24 15.24 58.06
C LEU A 6 59.77 15.60 57.76
N PRO A 7 59.50 16.52 56.80
CA PRO A 7 58.15 16.93 56.45
C PRO A 7 57.33 15.77 55.86
N PRO A 8 56.00 15.75 56.09
CA PRO A 8 55.15 14.66 55.64
C PRO A 8 55.07 14.61 54.11
N ARG A 9 55.36 13.43 53.55
CA ARG A 9 55.31 13.15 52.10
C ARG A 9 53.85 13.18 51.63
N ARG A 10 53.42 14.26 50.94
CA ARG A 10 52.09 14.31 50.30
C ARG A 10 52.03 13.29 49.16
N ARG A 11 51.30 12.19 49.36
CA ARG A 11 50.89 11.27 48.28
C ARG A 11 49.76 11.93 47.49
N THR A 12 50.05 12.40 46.28
CA THR A 12 49.01 12.80 45.32
C THR A 12 48.39 11.54 44.73
N PHE A 13 47.23 11.13 45.25
CA PHE A 13 46.40 10.11 44.61
C PHE A 13 45.79 10.71 43.33
N THR A 14 46.41 10.50 42.17
CA THR A 14 45.72 10.75 40.90
C THR A 14 44.62 9.70 40.75
N PRO A 15 43.32 10.08 40.74
CA PRO A 15 42.25 9.09 40.65
C PRO A 15 42.35 8.33 39.32
N ARG A 16 42.27 7.00 39.38
CA ARG A 16 42.32 6.04 38.26
C ARG A 16 41.10 6.20 37.31
N ARG A 17 40.92 7.36 36.67
CA ARG A 17 39.80 7.67 35.75
C ARG A 17 39.84 6.83 34.45
N HIS A 18 41.00 6.26 34.09
CA HIS A 18 41.15 5.48 32.85
C HIS A 18 40.42 4.12 32.89
N HIS A 19 40.27 3.48 34.05
CA HIS A 19 39.59 2.19 34.14
C HIS A 19 38.08 2.33 33.97
N LEU A 20 37.45 3.35 34.58
CA LEU A 20 36.03 3.66 34.34
C LEU A 20 35.77 3.97 32.86
N ARG A 21 36.62 4.77 32.22
CA ARG A 21 36.49 5.05 30.77
C ARG A 21 36.58 3.77 29.93
N ARG A 22 37.49 2.85 30.25
CA ARG A 22 37.61 1.56 29.53
C ARG A 22 36.39 0.66 29.73
N TRP A 23 35.84 0.59 30.94
CA TRP A 23 34.61 -0.17 31.23
C TRP A 23 33.38 0.44 30.55
N LEU A 24 33.27 1.78 30.55
CA LEU A 24 32.21 2.48 29.81
C LEU A 24 32.34 2.24 28.31
N LEU A 25 33.55 2.31 27.75
CA LEU A 25 33.78 1.99 26.34
C LEU A 25 33.44 0.53 26.02
N ALA A 26 33.83 -0.42 26.87
CA ALA A 26 33.50 -1.83 26.69
C ALA A 26 31.99 -2.09 26.77
N LEU A 27 31.29 -1.44 27.71
CA LEU A 27 29.83 -1.50 27.81
C LEU A 27 29.15 -0.88 26.58
N CYS A 28 29.61 0.28 26.13
CA CYS A 28 29.12 0.90 24.89
C CYS A 28 29.36 -0.01 23.69
N SER A 29 30.55 -0.62 23.56
CA SER A 29 30.84 -1.58 22.49
C SER A 29 29.94 -2.81 22.58
N LEU A 30 29.69 -3.35 23.78
CA LEU A 30 28.79 -4.49 23.97
C LEU A 30 27.35 -4.15 23.63
N LEU A 31 26.88 -2.94 23.97
CA LEU A 31 25.55 -2.45 23.59
C LEU A 31 25.44 -2.23 22.07
N VAL A 32 26.48 -1.71 21.42
CA VAL A 32 26.51 -1.53 19.96
C VAL A 32 26.53 -2.88 19.25
N ILE A 33 27.35 -3.83 19.71
CA ILE A 33 27.42 -5.18 19.14
C ILE A 33 26.09 -5.92 19.37
N GLY A 34 25.56 -5.90 20.59
CA GLY A 34 24.27 -6.49 20.92
C GLY A 34 23.13 -5.88 20.11
N GLY A 35 23.10 -4.56 19.97
CA GLY A 35 22.16 -3.85 19.12
C GLY A 35 22.32 -4.20 17.63
N GLY A 36 23.54 -4.36 17.15
CA GLY A 36 23.85 -4.78 15.79
C GLY A 36 23.38 -6.21 15.47
N ILE A 37 23.69 -7.17 16.35
CA ILE A 37 23.24 -8.56 16.23
C ILE A 37 21.70 -8.62 16.25
N TYR A 38 21.07 -7.90 17.18
CA TYR A 38 19.63 -7.82 17.27
C TYR A 38 18.99 -7.21 16.02
N GLY A 39 19.54 -6.11 15.51
CA GLY A 39 19.09 -5.46 14.28
C GLY A 39 19.22 -6.38 13.07
N TRP A 40 20.34 -7.09 12.95
CA TRP A 40 20.57 -8.08 11.90
C TRP A 40 19.54 -9.23 11.95
N TRP A 41 19.29 -9.78 13.14
CA TRP A 41 18.28 -10.84 13.34
C TRP A 41 16.87 -10.35 12.96
N ALA A 42 16.47 -9.17 13.45
CA ALA A 42 15.16 -8.60 13.17
C ALA A 42 14.97 -8.29 11.67
N TRP A 43 16.02 -7.82 10.98
CA TRP A 43 16.01 -7.62 9.54
C TRP A 43 15.78 -8.92 8.77
N HIS A 44 16.53 -9.97 9.10
CA HIS A 44 16.42 -11.26 8.41
C HIS A 44 15.09 -11.95 8.67
N ALA A 45 14.55 -11.82 9.89
CA ALA A 45 13.20 -12.27 10.19
C ALA A 45 12.15 -11.54 9.34
N ALA A 46 12.34 -10.23 9.10
CA ALA A 46 11.37 -9.42 8.33
C ALA A 46 11.41 -9.78 6.86
N GLN A 47 12.62 -9.92 6.34
CA GLN A 47 12.86 -10.35 4.97
C GLN A 47 12.31 -11.76 4.74
N ALA A 48 12.57 -12.70 5.65
CA ALA A 48 12.08 -14.07 5.54
C ALA A 48 10.54 -14.11 5.52
N THR A 49 9.88 -13.42 6.45
CA THR A 49 8.41 -13.34 6.48
C THR A 49 7.85 -12.67 5.23
N PHE A 50 8.40 -11.54 4.79
CA PHE A 50 7.89 -10.84 3.62
C PHE A 50 8.09 -11.66 2.34
N SER A 51 9.17 -12.42 2.24
CA SER A 51 9.41 -13.28 1.08
C SER A 51 8.31 -14.34 0.88
N GLN A 52 7.56 -14.69 1.93
CA GLN A 52 6.43 -15.62 1.82
C GLN A 52 5.22 -15.03 1.06
N THR A 53 5.10 -13.70 0.99
CA THR A 53 4.04 -13.01 0.23
C THR A 53 4.41 -12.83 -1.25
N TYR A 54 5.68 -13.03 -1.59
CA TYR A 54 6.19 -12.81 -2.93
C TYR A 54 5.59 -13.83 -3.92
N ARG A 55 4.93 -13.33 -4.97
CA ARG A 55 4.43 -14.09 -6.10
C ARG A 55 4.77 -13.32 -7.37
N ALA A 56 5.67 -13.87 -8.17
CA ALA A 56 6.07 -13.22 -9.41
C ALA A 56 4.96 -13.26 -10.46
N ASP A 57 4.20 -14.36 -10.54
CA ASP A 57 3.08 -14.59 -11.48
C ASP A 57 3.38 -14.21 -12.94
N GLY A 58 4.64 -14.33 -13.38
CA GLY A 58 5.08 -13.87 -14.71
C GLY A 58 5.13 -12.35 -14.90
N LEU A 59 4.84 -11.57 -13.85
CA LEU A 59 4.96 -10.12 -13.73
C LEU A 59 6.29 -9.74 -13.08
N LYS A 60 7.42 -10.27 -13.58
CA LYS A 60 8.73 -9.81 -13.11
C LYS A 60 8.96 -8.40 -13.65
N PRO A 61 9.24 -7.39 -12.80
CA PRO A 61 9.59 -6.06 -13.29
C PRO A 61 10.86 -6.18 -14.14
N THR A 62 10.74 -5.98 -15.45
CA THR A 62 11.87 -5.98 -16.40
C THR A 62 12.78 -4.77 -16.21
N ASN A 63 12.26 -3.73 -15.56
CA ASN A 63 13.01 -2.58 -15.09
C ASN A 63 12.93 -2.51 -13.57
N THR A 64 14.06 -2.34 -12.91
CA THR A 64 14.13 -1.97 -11.50
C THR A 64 13.73 -0.49 -11.34
N ALA A 65 12.53 -0.13 -11.80
CA ALA A 65 12.00 1.24 -11.84
C ALA A 65 12.04 1.87 -10.43
N LEU A 66 11.75 1.06 -9.40
CA LEU A 66 11.90 1.41 -7.99
C LEU A 66 13.34 1.85 -7.67
N THR A 67 14.35 1.01 -7.88
CA THR A 67 15.74 1.37 -7.51
C THR A 67 16.34 2.48 -8.38
N SER A 68 15.87 2.62 -9.63
CA SER A 68 16.32 3.69 -10.55
C SER A 68 15.70 5.07 -10.28
N GLY A 69 14.73 5.17 -9.36
CA GLY A 69 14.05 6.42 -9.03
C GLY A 69 13.15 6.96 -10.15
N LYS A 70 12.83 6.14 -11.16
CA LYS A 70 11.89 6.48 -12.23
C LYS A 70 10.45 6.39 -11.72
N PRO A 71 9.49 7.10 -12.34
CA PRO A 71 8.08 6.90 -12.03
C PRO A 71 7.65 5.45 -12.28
N PHE A 72 6.78 4.91 -11.43
CA PHE A 72 6.27 3.54 -11.53
C PHE A 72 4.81 3.46 -11.08
N ALA A 73 4.15 2.36 -11.46
CA ALA A 73 2.77 2.08 -11.08
C ALA A 73 2.65 0.77 -10.30
N ILE A 74 1.80 0.78 -9.27
CA ILE A 74 1.40 -0.38 -8.47
C ILE A 74 -0.11 -0.55 -8.60
N LEU A 75 -0.58 -1.75 -8.95
CA LEU A 75 -2.00 -2.10 -8.88
C LEU A 75 -2.33 -2.63 -7.47
N LEU A 76 -3.16 -1.89 -6.74
CA LEU A 76 -3.67 -2.29 -5.44
C LEU A 76 -5.01 -3.01 -5.62
N LEU A 77 -5.07 -4.26 -5.18
CA LEU A 77 -6.20 -5.16 -5.29
C LEU A 77 -6.71 -5.54 -3.90
N GLY A 78 -8.01 -5.37 -3.68
CA GLY A 78 -8.70 -5.79 -2.45
C GLY A 78 -9.70 -6.89 -2.74
N THR A 79 -9.58 -8.06 -2.10
CA THR A 79 -10.55 -9.17 -2.26
C THR A 79 -11.52 -9.24 -1.10
N ASP A 80 -12.77 -9.62 -1.36
CA ASP A 80 -13.78 -9.90 -0.32
C ASP A 80 -13.60 -11.29 0.34
N THR A 81 -12.38 -11.83 0.30
CA THR A 81 -12.03 -13.08 1.00
C THR A 81 -11.62 -12.81 2.44
N GLY A 82 -11.67 -13.83 3.30
CA GLY A 82 -11.19 -13.72 4.68
C GLY A 82 -12.06 -12.89 5.64
N ALA A 83 -13.20 -12.37 5.17
CA ALA A 83 -14.32 -12.02 6.04
C ALA A 83 -15.24 -13.25 6.15
N LEU A 84 -15.62 -13.64 7.37
CA LEU A 84 -16.56 -14.75 7.64
C LEU A 84 -16.09 -16.17 7.25
N GLY A 85 -14.79 -16.46 7.24
CA GLY A 85 -14.28 -17.84 7.10
C GLY A 85 -14.33 -18.46 5.70
N ARG A 86 -14.48 -17.64 4.65
CA ARG A 86 -14.42 -18.11 3.24
C ARG A 86 -12.98 -18.37 2.81
N HIS A 87 -12.72 -19.57 2.27
CA HIS A 87 -11.42 -20.04 1.77
C HIS A 87 -11.26 -19.94 0.24
N ASP A 88 -12.32 -19.56 -0.49
CA ASP A 88 -12.30 -19.49 -1.95
C ASP A 88 -11.63 -18.22 -2.50
N VAL A 89 -11.21 -18.26 -3.76
CA VAL A 89 -10.70 -17.10 -4.50
C VAL A 89 -11.84 -16.11 -4.74
N GLY A 90 -11.89 -15.02 -3.98
CA GLY A 90 -12.93 -14.01 -4.08
C GLY A 90 -12.61 -12.93 -5.12
N ARG A 91 -13.67 -12.27 -5.60
CA ARG A 91 -13.57 -11.13 -6.54
C ARG A 91 -12.76 -9.97 -5.95
N THR A 92 -12.09 -9.23 -6.83
CA THR A 92 -11.41 -7.98 -6.47
C THR A 92 -12.38 -6.81 -6.47
N ASP A 93 -12.98 -6.53 -5.33
CA ASP A 93 -13.95 -5.43 -5.14
C ASP A 93 -13.30 -4.05 -5.00
N THR A 94 -11.97 -4.02 -4.83
CA THR A 94 -11.16 -2.81 -4.85
C THR A 94 -10.06 -2.96 -5.90
N MET A 95 -10.01 -2.04 -6.86
CA MET A 95 -8.92 -1.92 -7.83
C MET A 95 -8.47 -0.46 -7.88
N ILE A 96 -7.21 -0.21 -7.51
CA ILE A 96 -6.63 1.13 -7.47
C ILE A 96 -5.25 1.12 -8.11
N VAL A 97 -5.09 1.87 -9.19
CA VAL A 97 -3.79 2.13 -9.80
C VAL A 97 -3.13 3.27 -9.04
N ALA A 98 -2.05 2.95 -8.33
CA ALA A 98 -1.20 3.92 -7.67
C ALA A 98 0.00 4.26 -8.57
N THR A 99 0.07 5.47 -9.10
CA THR A 99 1.25 5.96 -9.82
C THR A 99 2.10 6.82 -8.89
N ILE A 100 3.38 6.48 -8.74
CA ILE A 100 4.32 7.16 -7.86
C ILE A 100 5.40 7.81 -8.72
N ASN A 101 5.65 9.09 -8.50
CA ASN A 101 6.75 9.83 -9.13
C ASN A 101 7.73 10.30 -8.04
N PRO A 102 8.83 9.55 -7.80
CA PRO A 102 9.80 9.86 -6.75
C PRO A 102 10.52 11.20 -6.96
N GLN A 103 10.72 11.60 -8.22
CA GLN A 103 11.42 12.84 -8.57
C GLN A 103 10.56 14.07 -8.27
N LYS A 104 9.27 14.00 -8.59
CA LYS A 104 8.31 15.08 -8.32
C LYS A 104 7.69 15.01 -6.92
N GLN A 105 7.97 13.96 -6.15
CA GLN A 105 7.38 13.69 -4.84
C GLN A 105 5.84 13.71 -4.86
N THR A 106 5.26 13.15 -5.93
CA THR A 106 3.81 13.09 -6.13
C THR A 106 3.34 11.65 -6.28
N ALA A 107 2.12 11.39 -5.83
CA ALA A 107 1.43 10.15 -6.10
C ALA A 107 -0.02 10.41 -6.52
N LYS A 108 -0.56 9.52 -7.34
CA LYS A 108 -1.96 9.56 -7.78
C LYS A 108 -2.60 8.19 -7.59
N LEU A 109 -3.77 8.18 -6.97
CA LEU A 109 -4.60 6.98 -6.79
C LEU A 109 -5.80 7.05 -7.73
N THR A 110 -5.85 6.16 -8.72
CA THR A 110 -6.94 6.06 -9.67
C THR A 110 -7.73 4.79 -9.38
N SER A 111 -8.95 4.91 -8.87
CA SER A 111 -9.82 3.73 -8.73
C SER A 111 -10.42 3.32 -10.06
N ILE A 112 -10.51 2.01 -10.27
CA ILE A 112 -11.24 1.40 -11.36
C ILE A 112 -12.46 0.71 -10.73
N PRO A 113 -13.68 1.10 -11.13
CA PRO A 113 -14.89 0.45 -10.64
C PRO A 113 -14.88 -1.06 -10.92
N ARG A 114 -15.34 -1.83 -9.94
CA ARG A 114 -15.32 -3.30 -10.00
C ARG A 114 -16.22 -3.87 -11.10
N ASP A 115 -17.27 -3.13 -11.44
CA ASP A 115 -18.30 -3.51 -12.41
C ASP A 115 -17.99 -2.97 -13.81
N THR A 116 -16.79 -2.39 -14.04
CA THR A 116 -16.37 -1.92 -15.37
C THR A 116 -16.39 -3.07 -16.37
N LEU A 117 -17.11 -2.90 -17.48
CA LEU A 117 -17.21 -3.86 -18.58
C LEU A 117 -15.94 -3.82 -19.43
N VAL A 118 -15.27 -4.97 -19.54
CA VAL A 118 -14.02 -5.10 -20.29
C VAL A 118 -13.92 -6.44 -21.00
N ASN A 119 -13.09 -6.48 -22.04
CA ASN A 119 -12.48 -7.71 -22.50
C ASN A 119 -11.39 -8.14 -21.51
N ILE A 120 -11.52 -9.32 -20.91
CA ILE A 120 -10.44 -9.82 -20.04
C ILE A 120 -9.26 -10.23 -20.93
N TYR A 121 -8.07 -9.71 -20.63
CA TYR A 121 -6.87 -9.98 -21.42
C TYR A 121 -6.59 -11.48 -21.56
N GLY A 122 -6.48 -11.95 -22.80
CA GLY A 122 -6.22 -13.36 -23.10
C GLY A 122 -7.38 -14.31 -22.84
N SER A 123 -8.56 -13.80 -22.45
CA SER A 123 -9.80 -14.56 -22.40
C SER A 123 -10.36 -14.78 -23.80
N GLN A 124 -11.16 -15.84 -23.97
CA GLN A 124 -11.99 -16.08 -25.16
C GLN A 124 -13.44 -15.63 -24.95
N GLN A 125 -13.75 -15.04 -23.79
CA GLN A 125 -15.06 -14.46 -23.47
C GLN A 125 -15.05 -12.97 -23.76
N ASP A 126 -16.09 -12.51 -24.45
CA ASP A 126 -16.14 -11.16 -25.02
C ASP A 126 -16.65 -10.08 -24.06
N GLU A 127 -17.24 -10.40 -22.91
CA GLU A 127 -17.85 -9.40 -22.03
C GLU A 127 -17.85 -9.85 -20.56
N GLU A 128 -17.01 -9.22 -19.72
CA GLU A 128 -16.97 -9.52 -18.30
C GLU A 128 -16.79 -8.27 -17.44
N LYS A 129 -17.20 -8.37 -16.18
CA LYS A 129 -16.83 -7.38 -15.17
C LYS A 129 -15.35 -7.52 -14.85
N ILE A 130 -14.63 -6.40 -14.79
CA ILE A 130 -13.19 -6.43 -14.51
C ILE A 130 -12.85 -7.12 -13.17
N ASN A 131 -13.74 -7.12 -12.17
CA ASN A 131 -13.53 -7.83 -10.91
C ASN A 131 -13.52 -9.37 -11.01
N ALA A 132 -14.00 -9.92 -12.13
CA ALA A 132 -13.96 -11.34 -12.43
C ALA A 132 -12.58 -11.80 -12.93
N ALA A 133 -11.74 -10.88 -13.42
CA ALA A 133 -10.42 -11.20 -13.95
C ALA A 133 -9.53 -11.93 -12.93
N TYR A 134 -9.60 -11.55 -11.65
CA TYR A 134 -8.79 -12.17 -10.60
C TYR A 134 -9.23 -13.59 -10.25
N PRO A 135 -10.50 -13.86 -9.86
CA PRO A 135 -10.91 -15.21 -9.51
C PRO A 135 -10.91 -16.19 -10.69
N LEU A 136 -11.12 -15.71 -11.92
CA LEU A 136 -11.14 -16.57 -13.11
C LEU A 136 -9.73 -16.85 -13.66
N TYR A 137 -8.85 -15.85 -13.68
CA TYR A 137 -7.59 -15.91 -14.44
C TYR A 137 -6.34 -15.52 -13.62
N GLY A 138 -6.51 -15.13 -12.35
CA GLY A 138 -5.41 -14.79 -11.44
C GLY A 138 -4.83 -13.39 -11.62
N ALA A 139 -3.88 -13.05 -10.74
CA ALA A 139 -3.31 -11.69 -10.64
C ALA A 139 -2.62 -11.22 -11.93
N LYS A 140 -1.94 -12.12 -12.65
CA LYS A 140 -1.27 -11.80 -13.93
C LYS A 140 -2.25 -11.22 -14.95
N THR A 141 -3.35 -11.92 -15.16
CA THR A 141 -4.39 -11.51 -16.11
C THR A 141 -5.09 -10.26 -15.63
N THR A 142 -5.39 -10.14 -14.33
CA THR A 142 -5.96 -8.89 -13.77
C THR A 142 -5.07 -7.68 -14.07
N VAL A 143 -3.75 -7.81 -13.84
CA VAL A 143 -2.80 -6.73 -14.14
C VAL A 143 -2.83 -6.40 -15.63
N LYS A 144 -2.77 -7.40 -16.51
CA LYS A 144 -2.79 -7.19 -17.96
C LYS A 144 -4.08 -6.55 -18.46
N THR A 145 -5.24 -6.98 -17.96
CA THR A 145 -6.54 -6.36 -18.26
C THR A 145 -6.54 -4.88 -17.86
N VAL A 146 -6.00 -4.53 -16.68
CA VAL A 146 -5.90 -3.12 -16.28
C VAL A 146 -4.89 -2.35 -17.14
N GLU A 147 -3.73 -2.93 -17.46
CA GLU A 147 -2.73 -2.31 -18.34
C GLU A 147 -3.33 -1.96 -19.70
N HIS A 148 -4.14 -2.85 -20.27
CA HIS A 148 -4.83 -2.63 -21.53
C HIS A 148 -6.00 -1.64 -21.42
N LEU A 149 -6.77 -1.71 -20.33
CA LEU A 149 -7.86 -0.77 -20.06
C LEU A 149 -7.38 0.68 -19.98
N VAL A 150 -6.21 0.95 -19.40
CA VAL A 150 -5.74 2.35 -19.19
C VAL A 150 -4.44 2.69 -19.92
N ASN A 151 -3.90 1.78 -20.71
CA ASN A 151 -2.68 1.94 -21.52
C ASN A 151 -1.44 2.43 -20.77
N ILE A 152 -1.12 1.79 -19.65
CA ILE A 152 0.13 2.07 -18.92
C ILE A 152 0.80 0.76 -18.51
N PRO A 153 2.13 0.75 -18.34
CA PRO A 153 2.81 -0.35 -17.68
C PRO A 153 2.51 -0.34 -16.17
N ILE A 154 2.05 -1.48 -15.65
CA ILE A 154 1.90 -1.76 -14.23
C ILE A 154 3.10 -2.60 -13.80
N HIS A 155 3.93 -2.02 -12.93
CA HIS A 155 5.21 -2.62 -12.56
C HIS A 155 5.06 -3.60 -11.41
N TYR A 156 4.16 -3.27 -10.48
CA TYR A 156 3.92 -4.06 -9.28
C TYR A 156 2.44 -4.23 -9.02
N TYR A 157 2.10 -5.22 -8.20
CA TYR A 157 0.78 -5.36 -7.65
C TYR A 157 0.84 -5.73 -6.17
N VAL A 158 -0.23 -5.37 -5.45
CA VAL A 158 -0.46 -5.74 -4.07
C VAL A 158 -1.88 -6.25 -3.97
N LEU A 159 -2.04 -7.52 -3.63
CA LEU A 159 -3.32 -8.16 -3.37
C LEU A 159 -3.48 -8.36 -1.87
N LEU A 160 -4.55 -7.81 -1.31
CA LEU A 160 -4.84 -7.87 0.11
C LEU A 160 -6.30 -8.28 0.33
N ASN A 161 -6.55 -9.17 1.28
CA ASN A 161 -7.92 -9.49 1.69
C ASN A 161 -8.40 -8.60 2.87
N MET A 162 -9.68 -8.67 3.19
CA MET A 162 -10.27 -7.83 4.25
C MET A 162 -9.68 -8.10 5.63
N GLY A 163 -9.29 -9.34 5.91
CA GLY A 163 -8.59 -9.72 7.14
C GLY A 163 -7.22 -9.05 7.25
N GLY A 164 -6.46 -9.03 6.15
CA GLY A 164 -5.19 -8.35 6.02
C GLY A 164 -5.32 -6.84 6.26
N LEU A 165 -6.31 -6.19 5.63
CA LEU A 165 -6.54 -4.75 5.83
C LEU A 165 -6.78 -4.39 7.30
N LYS A 166 -7.67 -5.14 7.98
CA LYS A 166 -7.94 -4.93 9.42
C LYS A 166 -6.68 -5.04 10.27
N LYS A 167 -5.90 -6.11 10.07
CA LYS A 167 -4.66 -6.37 10.81
C LYS A 167 -3.63 -5.26 10.57
N MET A 168 -3.46 -4.83 9.32
CA MET A 168 -2.54 -3.78 8.94
C MET A 168 -2.89 -2.45 9.64
N ILE A 169 -4.16 -2.05 9.61
CA ILE A 169 -4.63 -0.83 10.26
C ILE A 169 -4.44 -0.89 11.78
N ASN A 170 -4.79 -2.00 12.41
CA ASN A 170 -4.57 -2.18 13.85
C ASN A 170 -3.08 -2.10 14.22
N ALA A 171 -2.21 -2.69 13.40
CA ALA A 171 -0.79 -2.76 13.67
C ALA A 171 -0.09 -1.39 13.56
N VAL A 172 -0.62 -0.47 12.76
CA VAL A 172 -0.17 0.94 12.75
C VAL A 172 -0.81 1.80 13.84
N GLY A 173 -1.64 1.19 14.72
CA GLY A 173 -2.34 1.87 15.79
C GLY A 173 -3.58 2.65 15.33
N GLY A 174 -4.24 2.17 14.27
CA GLY A 174 -5.40 2.81 13.65
C GLY A 174 -5.04 3.96 12.70
N VAL A 175 -6.05 4.41 11.94
CA VAL A 175 -5.93 5.50 10.95
C VAL A 175 -6.89 6.63 11.28
N THR A 176 -6.58 7.85 10.86
CA THR A 176 -7.49 8.99 11.01
C THR A 176 -7.97 9.44 9.64
N VAL A 177 -9.28 9.54 9.45
CA VAL A 177 -9.91 9.99 8.21
C VAL A 177 -10.70 11.28 8.43
N ASP A 178 -10.99 11.97 7.32
CA ASP A 178 -11.89 13.12 7.27
C ASP A 178 -13.14 12.72 6.46
N PRO A 179 -14.22 12.26 7.10
CA PRO A 179 -15.40 11.75 6.43
C PRO A 179 -16.11 12.80 5.58
N LEU A 180 -16.49 12.39 4.37
CA LEU A 180 -17.30 13.23 3.46
C LEU A 180 -18.80 13.21 3.80
N LEU A 181 -19.22 12.26 4.65
CA LEU A 181 -20.60 12.01 5.05
C LEU A 181 -20.66 11.60 6.54
N THR A 182 -21.80 11.88 7.17
CA THR A 182 -22.15 11.36 8.50
C THR A 182 -22.93 10.07 8.32
N PHE A 183 -22.49 8.98 8.95
CA PHE A 183 -23.23 7.72 8.92
C PHE A 183 -22.81 6.79 10.06
N HIS A 184 -23.68 5.82 10.34
CA HIS A 184 -23.38 4.67 11.17
C HIS A 184 -23.58 3.39 10.34
N TYR A 185 -22.53 2.57 10.28
CA TYR A 185 -22.52 1.31 9.53
C TYR A 185 -21.57 0.32 10.21
N GLU A 186 -22.12 -0.78 10.72
CA GLU A 186 -21.38 -1.76 11.52
C GLU A 186 -20.56 -1.07 12.65
N GLN A 187 -19.23 -1.24 12.69
CA GLN A 187 -18.36 -0.60 13.68
C GLN A 187 -17.89 0.81 13.27
N ALA A 188 -18.29 1.32 12.10
CA ALA A 188 -18.02 2.69 11.70
C ALA A 188 -19.11 3.62 12.23
N ASN A 189 -18.72 4.62 13.00
CA ASN A 189 -19.56 5.75 13.38
C ASN A 189 -18.78 7.03 13.07
N VAL A 190 -19.21 7.74 12.03
CA VAL A 190 -18.46 8.88 11.48
C VAL A 190 -19.34 10.09 11.31
N VAL A 191 -18.75 11.27 11.48
CA VAL A 191 -19.42 12.56 11.32
C VAL A 191 -18.66 13.37 10.29
N LYS A 192 -19.39 13.92 9.30
CA LYS A 192 -18.83 14.75 8.25
C LYS A 192 -18.07 15.95 8.83
N GLY A 193 -16.88 16.22 8.30
CA GLY A 193 -16.07 17.38 8.68
C GLY A 193 -15.33 17.26 10.02
N HIS A 194 -15.44 16.11 10.69
CA HIS A 194 -14.66 15.81 11.90
C HIS A 194 -13.59 14.77 11.59
N LYS A 195 -12.36 14.98 12.06
CA LYS A 195 -11.33 13.95 11.98
C LYS A 195 -11.69 12.79 12.90
N ILE A 196 -11.95 11.62 12.34
CA ILE A 196 -12.34 10.42 13.10
C ILE A 196 -11.20 9.40 13.07
N HIS A 197 -10.83 8.92 14.25
CA HIS A 197 -9.89 7.82 14.40
C HIS A 197 -10.62 6.48 14.26
N LEU A 198 -10.11 5.61 13.38
CA LEU A 198 -10.66 4.31 13.06
C LEU A 198 -9.63 3.21 13.34
N ASN A 199 -10.03 2.23 14.14
CA ASN A 199 -9.31 0.96 14.23
C ASN A 199 -9.59 0.10 12.98
N GLY A 200 -8.99 -1.07 12.87
CA GLY A 200 -9.13 -1.95 11.72
C GLY A 200 -10.58 -2.32 11.40
N ALA A 201 -11.40 -2.65 12.41
CA ALA A 201 -12.80 -3.03 12.21
C ALA A 201 -13.62 -1.83 11.71
N SER A 202 -13.53 -0.68 12.39
CA SER A 202 -14.23 0.55 12.00
C SER A 202 -13.77 1.06 10.63
N ALA A 203 -12.48 0.93 10.29
CA ALA A 203 -11.94 1.31 8.99
C ALA A 203 -12.41 0.39 7.86
N LEU A 204 -12.49 -0.92 8.11
CA LEU A 204 -13.07 -1.86 7.15
C LEU A 204 -14.54 -1.51 6.88
N ALA A 205 -15.35 -1.36 7.93
CA ALA A 205 -16.75 -0.96 7.83
C ALA A 205 -16.91 0.37 7.07
N TYR A 206 -16.08 1.36 7.41
CA TYR A 206 -16.03 2.65 6.73
C TYR A 206 -15.75 2.52 5.23
N SER A 207 -14.87 1.60 4.83
CA SER A 207 -14.53 1.36 3.42
C SER A 207 -15.53 0.48 2.65
N ARG A 208 -16.47 -0.19 3.35
CA ARG A 208 -17.47 -1.10 2.76
C ARG A 208 -18.84 -0.45 2.55
N MET A 209 -19.21 0.50 3.39
CA MET A 209 -20.53 1.16 3.31
C MET A 209 -20.79 1.66 1.87
N ARG A 210 -21.98 1.43 1.34
CA ARG A 210 -22.38 1.88 -0.01
C ARG A 210 -23.78 2.45 0.00
N ASP A 211 -24.71 1.75 0.65
CA ASP A 211 -26.14 1.97 0.45
C ASP A 211 -26.66 3.28 1.10
N GLN A 212 -25.93 3.86 2.04
CA GLN A 212 -26.24 5.17 2.64
C GLN A 212 -25.50 6.33 1.94
N ASP A 213 -24.71 6.04 0.91
CA ASP A 213 -23.92 7.04 0.19
C ASP A 213 -24.68 7.49 -1.07
N PRO A 214 -25.02 8.79 -1.24
CA PRO A 214 -25.67 9.28 -2.46
C PRO A 214 -24.84 9.05 -3.73
N LEU A 215 -23.53 8.88 -3.60
CA LEU A 215 -22.62 8.54 -4.71
C LEU A 215 -22.43 7.03 -4.88
N GLY A 216 -23.12 6.21 -4.08
CA GLY A 216 -23.08 4.75 -4.12
C GLY A 216 -21.66 4.19 -4.12
N ASP A 217 -21.33 3.41 -5.16
CA ASP A 217 -20.03 2.76 -5.31
C ASP A 217 -18.88 3.77 -5.40
N TYR A 218 -19.09 4.91 -6.06
CA TYR A 218 -18.07 5.95 -6.19
C TYR A 218 -17.71 6.59 -4.85
N GLY A 219 -18.71 6.78 -3.98
CA GLY A 219 -18.49 7.22 -2.60
C GLY A 219 -17.70 6.18 -1.78
N ARG A 220 -18.02 4.89 -1.95
CA ARG A 220 -17.25 3.77 -1.36
C ARG A 220 -15.79 3.79 -1.80
N GLN A 221 -15.54 3.94 -3.10
CA GLN A 221 -14.19 4.02 -3.66
C GLN A 221 -13.41 5.24 -3.12
N ALA A 222 -14.08 6.38 -2.94
CA ALA A 222 -13.45 7.56 -2.33
C ALA A 222 -12.98 7.27 -0.90
N ARG A 223 -13.81 6.59 -0.10
CA ARG A 223 -13.45 6.17 1.27
C ARG A 223 -12.34 5.14 1.31
N GLN A 224 -12.29 4.19 0.38
CA GLN A 224 -11.17 3.24 0.23
C GLN A 224 -9.84 3.98 -0.01
N ARG A 225 -9.83 4.99 -0.88
CA ARG A 225 -8.65 5.84 -1.10
C ARG A 225 -8.27 6.66 0.13
N GLN A 226 -9.24 7.15 0.90
CA GLN A 226 -8.97 7.84 2.18
C GLN A 226 -8.28 6.91 3.19
N ILE A 227 -8.72 5.65 3.30
CA ILE A 227 -8.07 4.65 4.16
C ILE A 227 -6.63 4.39 3.70
N ILE A 228 -6.40 4.18 2.39
CA ILE A 228 -5.04 3.97 1.86
C ILE A 228 -4.14 5.19 2.13
N LYS A 229 -4.64 6.40 1.86
CA LYS A 229 -3.91 7.64 2.13
C LYS A 229 -3.56 7.78 3.61
N ALA A 230 -4.51 7.53 4.50
CA ALA A 230 -4.30 7.62 5.94
C ALA A 230 -3.33 6.54 6.44
N LEU A 231 -3.36 5.34 5.85
CA LEU A 231 -2.44 4.26 6.17
C LEU A 231 -0.99 4.61 5.78
N VAL A 232 -0.78 5.08 4.54
CA VAL A 232 0.55 5.50 4.05
C VAL A 232 1.12 6.61 4.97
N LEU A 233 0.32 7.62 5.28
CA LEU A 233 0.72 8.69 6.21
C LEU A 233 1.04 8.18 7.63
N LYS A 234 0.39 7.10 8.08
CA LYS A 234 0.62 6.50 9.39
C LYS A 234 1.84 5.58 9.40
N GLU A 235 2.11 4.84 8.33
CA GLU A 235 3.28 3.96 8.21
C GLU A 235 4.58 4.74 8.41
N ALA A 236 4.66 5.96 7.84
CA ALA A 236 5.79 6.87 8.04
C ALA A 236 6.11 7.17 9.52
N SER A 237 5.17 6.93 10.44
CA SER A 237 5.35 7.14 11.89
C SER A 237 5.84 5.89 12.66
N ILE A 238 5.95 4.72 12.02
CA ILE A 238 6.40 3.49 12.68
C ILE A 238 7.93 3.54 12.85
N SER A 239 8.39 3.79 14.07
CA SER A 239 9.82 3.85 14.40
C SER A 239 10.44 2.50 14.77
N SER A 240 9.63 1.46 15.04
CA SER A 240 10.10 0.20 15.62
C SER A 240 10.11 -0.96 14.61
N LEU A 241 11.28 -1.58 14.43
CA LEU A 241 11.49 -2.73 13.54
C LEU A 241 10.75 -4.00 14.03
N THR A 242 10.54 -4.17 15.33
CA THR A 242 9.78 -5.31 15.87
C THR A 242 8.29 -5.20 15.61
N ARG A 243 7.72 -4.00 15.69
CA ARG A 243 6.32 -3.78 15.28
C ARG A 243 6.16 -4.08 13.80
N TYR A 244 7.13 -3.68 12.99
CA TYR A 244 7.16 -3.99 11.57
C TYR A 244 7.15 -5.50 11.29
N GLN A 245 8.01 -6.26 11.98
CA GLN A 245 8.00 -7.73 11.92
C GLN A 245 6.61 -8.30 12.26
N SER A 246 6.03 -7.84 13.36
CA SER A 246 4.73 -8.32 13.83
C SER A 246 3.62 -8.02 12.81
N VAL A 247 3.67 -6.85 12.16
CA VAL A 247 2.76 -6.48 11.08
C VAL A 247 2.91 -7.49 9.95
N LEU A 248 4.12 -7.66 9.42
CA LEU A 248 4.40 -8.56 8.30
C LEU A 248 4.00 -10.00 8.59
N ASN A 249 4.28 -10.51 9.80
CA ASN A 249 3.89 -11.85 10.22
C ASN A 249 2.37 -12.03 10.14
N SER A 250 1.61 -11.04 10.64
CA SER A 250 0.15 -11.08 10.66
C SER A 250 -0.49 -10.98 9.27
N LEU A 251 0.22 -10.36 8.32
CA LEU A 251 -0.22 -10.11 6.94
C LEU A 251 0.22 -11.19 5.96
N SER A 252 1.27 -11.96 6.26
CA SER A 252 1.88 -12.92 5.35
C SER A 252 0.89 -13.85 4.64
N SER A 253 -0.13 -14.35 5.37
CA SER A 253 -1.16 -15.24 4.81
C SER A 253 -2.32 -14.53 4.10
N ASN A 254 -2.34 -13.19 4.11
CA ASN A 254 -3.44 -12.34 3.64
C ASN A 254 -2.97 -11.34 2.56
N LEU A 255 -1.68 -11.36 2.23
CA LEU A 255 -1.00 -10.45 1.33
C LEU A 255 -0.26 -11.27 0.26
N GLN A 256 -0.44 -10.88 -0.99
CA GLN A 256 0.31 -11.38 -2.13
C GLN A 256 0.83 -10.21 -2.96
N THR A 257 2.09 -10.23 -3.38
CA THR A 257 2.70 -9.13 -4.13
C THR A 257 3.90 -9.61 -4.94
N ASN A 258 4.28 -8.89 -5.99
CA ASN A 258 5.55 -9.06 -6.68
C ASN A 258 6.64 -8.06 -6.22
N LEU A 259 6.39 -7.30 -5.14
CA LEU A 259 7.41 -6.46 -4.49
C LEU A 259 8.38 -7.34 -3.69
N THR A 260 9.68 -7.07 -3.78
CA THR A 260 10.66 -7.68 -2.88
C THR A 260 10.74 -6.93 -1.55
N PHE A 261 11.37 -7.52 -0.54
CA PHE A 261 11.59 -6.82 0.74
C PHE A 261 12.42 -5.54 0.55
N ASN A 262 13.39 -5.55 -0.36
CA ASN A 262 14.20 -4.39 -0.67
C ASN A 262 13.40 -3.28 -1.35
N ASP A 263 12.46 -3.64 -2.23
CA ASP A 263 11.53 -2.69 -2.85
C ASP A 263 10.67 -1.99 -1.80
N LEU A 264 10.15 -2.75 -0.84
CA LEU A 264 9.38 -2.23 0.28
C LEU A 264 10.20 -1.29 1.18
N MET A 265 11.45 -1.65 1.48
CA MET A 265 12.36 -0.77 2.24
C MET A 265 12.71 0.49 1.47
N TRP A 266 12.86 0.40 0.15
CA TRP A 266 13.08 1.56 -0.72
C TRP A 266 11.87 2.49 -0.70
N LEU A 267 10.65 1.95 -0.83
CA LEU A 267 9.40 2.70 -0.74
C LEU A 267 9.33 3.47 0.58
N ARG A 268 9.56 2.78 1.71
CA ARG A 268 9.60 3.39 3.04
C ARG A 268 10.62 4.54 3.14
N ALA A 269 11.82 4.37 2.59
CA ALA A 269 12.86 5.40 2.62
C ALA A 269 12.49 6.65 1.81
N LYS A 270 11.62 6.52 0.81
CA LYS A 270 11.17 7.63 -0.06
C LYS A 270 9.81 8.23 0.34
N ASP A 271 9.07 7.54 1.22
CA ASP A 271 7.68 7.86 1.58
C ASP A 271 7.51 9.20 2.32
N GLY A 272 8.56 9.70 3.01
CA GLY A 272 8.48 10.91 3.82
C GLY A 272 8.05 12.19 3.08
N HIS A 273 8.21 12.26 1.75
CA HIS A 273 7.85 13.43 0.94
C HIS A 273 6.68 13.20 -0.01
N THR A 274 6.54 12.00 -0.57
CA THR A 274 5.52 11.69 -1.59
C THR A 274 4.12 11.50 -0.99
N SER A 275 4.05 10.96 0.23
CA SER A 275 2.80 10.73 0.97
C SER A 275 1.95 11.99 1.21
N ARG A 276 2.58 13.17 1.15
CA ARG A 276 1.91 14.48 1.38
C ARG A 276 1.18 15.02 0.14
N HIS A 277 1.54 14.56 -1.06
CA HIS A 277 0.99 15.05 -2.33
C HIS A 277 0.26 13.94 -3.10
N ILE A 278 -0.68 13.28 -2.42
CA ILE A 278 -1.53 12.25 -3.01
C ILE A 278 -2.79 12.89 -3.60
N LYS A 279 -2.91 12.84 -4.92
CA LYS A 279 -4.15 13.13 -5.67
C LYS A 279 -4.96 11.85 -5.87
N SER A 280 -6.25 11.99 -6.12
CA SER A 280 -7.14 10.85 -6.34
C SER A 280 -8.14 11.12 -7.45
N GLN A 281 -8.51 10.07 -8.18
CA GLN A 281 -9.58 10.10 -9.17
C GLN A 281 -10.23 8.71 -9.27
N THR A 282 -11.34 8.63 -10.00
CA THR A 282 -12.04 7.39 -10.33
C THR A 282 -12.28 7.38 -11.84
N LEU A 283 -12.10 6.23 -12.49
CA LEU A 283 -12.62 6.02 -13.84
C LEU A 283 -14.16 6.06 -13.78
N GLN A 284 -14.78 7.03 -14.44
CA GLN A 284 -16.24 7.13 -14.46
C GLN A 284 -16.81 6.25 -15.58
N GLY A 285 -17.92 5.59 -15.28
CA GLY A 285 -18.72 4.88 -16.26
C GLY A 285 -20.21 5.13 -16.07
N GLU A 286 -20.96 4.81 -17.11
CA GLU A 286 -22.42 4.85 -17.13
C GLU A 286 -22.98 3.48 -16.76
N ASN A 287 -24.08 3.47 -16.00
CA ASN A 287 -24.71 2.22 -15.61
C ASN A 287 -25.51 1.67 -16.81
N ALA A 288 -25.28 0.41 -17.15
CA ALA A 288 -26.03 -0.29 -18.19
C ALA A 288 -26.31 -1.73 -17.75
N THR A 289 -27.46 -2.26 -18.14
CA THR A 289 -27.82 -3.66 -17.88
C THR A 289 -27.75 -4.44 -19.19
N LEU A 290 -26.85 -5.42 -19.26
CA LEU A 290 -26.71 -6.32 -20.41
C LEU A 290 -27.09 -7.74 -19.97
N ASN A 291 -28.04 -8.36 -20.65
CA ASN A 291 -28.52 -9.72 -20.34
C ASN A 291 -28.92 -9.92 -18.86
N GLY A 292 -29.49 -8.90 -18.22
CA GLY A 292 -29.91 -8.93 -16.81
C GLY A 292 -28.78 -8.76 -15.79
N ILE A 293 -27.57 -8.41 -16.24
CA ILE A 293 -26.41 -8.13 -15.38
C ILE A 293 -26.06 -6.65 -15.49
N ASP A 294 -25.91 -5.98 -14.35
CA ASP A 294 -25.55 -4.56 -14.29
C ASP A 294 -24.04 -4.35 -14.44
N TYR A 295 -23.64 -3.46 -15.32
CA TYR A 295 -22.27 -3.06 -15.62
C TYR A 295 -22.08 -1.55 -15.45
N GLN A 296 -20.81 -1.15 -15.34
CA GLN A 296 -20.38 0.21 -15.66
C GLN A 296 -19.65 0.21 -17.00
N ILE A 297 -20.20 0.93 -17.98
CA ILE A 297 -19.58 1.13 -19.28
C ILE A 297 -18.80 2.43 -19.22
N ALA A 298 -17.47 2.35 -19.33
CA ALA A 298 -16.63 3.54 -19.31
C ALA A 298 -16.50 4.10 -20.74
N PRO A 299 -17.03 5.31 -21.03
CA PRO A 299 -16.94 5.89 -22.37
C PRO A 299 -15.48 6.02 -22.80
N GLN A 300 -15.17 5.76 -24.08
CA GLN A 300 -13.79 5.77 -24.57
C GLN A 300 -13.06 7.10 -24.29
N SER A 301 -13.80 8.22 -24.32
CA SER A 301 -13.29 9.54 -23.98
C SER A 301 -12.81 9.66 -22.53
N GLU A 302 -13.54 9.08 -21.57
CA GLU A 302 -13.16 9.06 -20.16
C GLU A 302 -11.99 8.12 -19.92
N VAL A 303 -11.95 6.96 -20.59
CA VAL A 303 -10.81 6.04 -20.53
C VAL A 303 -9.54 6.71 -21.08
N ALA A 304 -9.64 7.40 -22.23
CA ALA A 304 -8.52 8.13 -22.83
C ALA A 304 -8.01 9.27 -21.94
N LYS A 305 -8.93 9.99 -21.28
CA LYS A 305 -8.60 11.02 -20.29
C LYS A 305 -7.86 10.43 -19.09
N VAL A 306 -8.38 9.35 -18.49
CA VAL A 306 -7.74 8.65 -17.37
C VAL A 306 -6.38 8.09 -17.77
N SER A 307 -6.25 7.53 -18.97
CA SER A 307 -5.00 7.04 -19.54
C SER A 307 -3.97 8.17 -19.65
N THR A 308 -4.35 9.30 -20.28
CA THR A 308 -3.48 10.48 -20.43
C THR A 308 -2.96 10.97 -19.08
N ASP A 309 -3.85 11.06 -18.10
CA ASP A 309 -3.54 11.47 -16.73
C ASP A 309 -2.55 10.52 -16.03
N LEU A 310 -2.72 9.20 -16.20
CA LEU A 310 -1.82 8.19 -15.65
C LEU A 310 -0.46 8.21 -16.35
N ARG A 311 -0.45 8.34 -17.68
CA ARG A 311 0.77 8.43 -18.50
C ARG A 311 1.58 9.68 -18.13
N GLN A 312 0.92 10.82 -17.93
CA GLN A 312 1.57 12.05 -17.46
C GLN A 312 2.20 11.85 -16.08
N ALA A 313 1.51 11.18 -15.14
CA ALA A 313 2.06 10.89 -13.81
C ALA A 313 3.32 10.01 -13.90
N LEU A 314 3.35 9.09 -14.86
CA LEU A 314 4.49 8.21 -15.16
C LEU A 314 5.58 8.82 -16.04
N GLY A 315 5.37 10.03 -16.58
CA GLY A 315 6.30 10.65 -17.53
C GLY A 315 6.36 9.93 -18.89
N LEU A 316 5.29 9.24 -19.26
CA LEU A 316 5.14 8.58 -20.56
C LEU A 316 4.57 9.56 -21.61
N PRO A 317 4.90 9.40 -22.90
CA PRO A 317 4.32 10.21 -23.97
C PRO A 317 2.81 9.98 -24.07
N THR A 318 2.04 10.96 -24.53
CA THR A 318 0.61 10.78 -24.83
C THR A 318 0.44 9.72 -25.92
N ALA A 319 -0.61 8.90 -25.83
CA ALA A 319 -0.95 7.93 -26.86
C ALA A 319 -1.96 8.54 -27.85
N SER A 320 -1.61 8.62 -29.13
CA SER A 320 -2.49 9.11 -30.20
C SER A 320 -3.49 8.05 -30.68
N ASP A 321 -3.09 6.77 -30.65
CA ASP A 321 -3.84 5.64 -31.25
C ASP A 321 -4.16 4.57 -30.21
N PHE A 322 -4.68 4.98 -29.06
CA PHE A 322 -5.01 4.07 -27.96
C PHE A 322 -6.27 3.24 -28.27
N GLN A 323 -6.09 1.94 -28.46
CA GLN A 323 -7.16 0.94 -28.46
C GLN A 323 -7.29 0.36 -27.05
N THR A 324 -8.46 0.51 -26.45
CA THR A 324 -8.77 0.08 -25.08
C THR A 324 -9.52 -1.23 -25.06
N ASP A 325 -9.33 -2.02 -24.01
CA ASP A 325 -10.15 -3.20 -23.72
C ASP A 325 -11.49 -2.83 -23.06
N ALA A 326 -11.75 -1.54 -22.79
CA ALA A 326 -13.08 -1.07 -22.39
C ALA A 326 -14.08 -1.32 -23.51
N LEU A 327 -15.20 -1.95 -23.17
CA LEU A 327 -16.28 -2.21 -24.11
C LEU A 327 -17.37 -1.17 -23.96
N ASP A 328 -17.93 -0.76 -25.08
CA ASP A 328 -19.07 0.14 -25.15
C ASP A 328 -20.07 -0.36 -26.22
N PRO A 329 -20.80 -1.46 -25.94
CA PRO A 329 -21.76 -2.03 -26.88
C PRO A 329 -23.01 -1.17 -27.09
N VAL A 330 -23.18 -0.10 -26.30
CA VAL A 330 -24.36 0.78 -26.31
C VAL A 330 -24.09 2.17 -26.87
N GLY A 331 -22.82 2.55 -27.06
CA GLY A 331 -22.39 3.73 -27.80
C GLY A 331 -22.47 5.04 -27.02
N PHE A 332 -21.97 5.05 -25.78
CA PHE A 332 -21.88 6.24 -24.92
C PHE A 332 -20.73 7.20 -25.30
#